data_AF-A0A0C4G3W9-F1
#
_entry.id   AF-A0A0C4G3W9-F1
#
_cell.length_a   1.000
_cell.length_b   1.000
_cell.length_c   1.000
_cell.angle_alpha   90.00
_cell.angle_beta   90.00
_cell.angle_gamma   90.00
#
_symmetry.space_group_name_H-M   'P 1'
#
loop_
_entity.id
_entity.type
_entity.pdbx_description
1 polymer ?
#
loop_
_entity_poly.entity_id
_entity_poly.type
_entity_poly.pdbx_seq_one_letter_code
_entity_poly.pdbx_strand_id
1 'polypeptide(L)'
;FMCAGSMIHNLKDSQDIRFMGSIVNFMPLTSVCFNVSSLSLCGIPFLAGFYSKDLILEMVCLSWINCLIFFFYFVSTGLTASYSFRLFYYSMSGDNNFYSSFYFDDKSYYISFGMLSLLFVAVFGGSFLSWLIFPIPYTIVLPYYLKLLTMLTVALGSYLGYCFSNMNFSNDLFSFNVLFFVSFSGSMWFMPYLSTGFVSY
;
A
#
# COMPACT_ATOMS: atom_id res chain seq x y z
N PHE A 1 -3.42 4.21 -8.66
CA PHE A 1 -4.79 4.31 -9.19
C PHE A 1 -4.88 3.98 -10.67
N MET A 2 -4.14 4.65 -11.58
CA MET A 2 -4.22 4.36 -13.02
C MET A 2 -4.02 2.87 -13.36
N CYS A 3 -2.98 2.23 -12.79
CA CYS A 3 -2.76 0.79 -12.98
C CYS A 3 -3.88 -0.09 -12.40
N ALA A 4 -4.54 0.34 -11.33
CA ALA A 4 -5.69 -0.39 -10.78
C ALA A 4 -6.91 -0.23 -11.70
N GLY A 5 -7.10 0.94 -12.30
CA GLY A 5 -8.16 1.19 -13.29
C GLY A 5 -8.02 0.30 -14.53
N SER A 6 -6.81 0.12 -15.06
CA SER A 6 -6.57 -0.81 -16.16
C SER A 6 -6.84 -2.27 -15.78
N MET A 7 -6.49 -2.67 -14.55
CA MET A 7 -6.82 -4.01 -14.03
C MET A 7 -8.34 -4.20 -13.91
N ILE A 8 -9.06 -3.24 -13.32
CA ILE A 8 -10.52 -3.30 -13.12
C ILE A 8 -11.24 -3.37 -14.47
N HIS A 9 -10.84 -2.54 -15.44
CA HIS A 9 -11.43 -2.55 -16.78
C HIS A 9 -11.27 -3.92 -17.46
N ASN A 10 -10.08 -4.52 -17.37
CA ASN A 10 -9.82 -5.84 -17.95
C ASN A 10 -10.51 -6.98 -17.19
N LEU A 11 -10.91 -6.74 -15.94
CA LEU A 11 -11.68 -7.66 -15.12
C LEU A 11 -13.19 -7.37 -15.14
N LYS A 12 -13.71 -6.73 -16.20
CA LYS A 12 -15.14 -6.41 -16.37
C LYS A 12 -15.72 -5.70 -15.14
N ASP A 13 -15.02 -4.66 -14.68
CA ASP A 13 -15.39 -3.81 -13.55
C ASP A 13 -15.39 -4.50 -12.17
N SER A 14 -14.81 -5.71 -12.05
CA SER A 14 -14.63 -6.33 -10.73
C SER A 14 -13.49 -5.65 -9.96
N GLN A 15 -13.81 -5.06 -8.81
CA GLN A 15 -12.84 -4.36 -7.95
C GLN A 15 -12.37 -5.20 -6.76
N ASP A 16 -13.02 -6.32 -6.50
CA ASP A 16 -12.72 -7.18 -5.36
C ASP A 16 -11.44 -7.97 -5.62
N ILE A 17 -10.41 -7.69 -4.81
CA ILE A 17 -9.08 -8.32 -4.89
C ILE A 17 -9.12 -9.85 -4.74
N ARG A 18 -10.21 -10.41 -4.20
CA ARG A 18 -10.38 -11.87 -4.05
C ARG A 18 -10.60 -12.58 -5.37
N PHE A 19 -11.19 -11.89 -6.35
CA PHE A 19 -11.35 -12.38 -7.71
C PHE A 19 -10.15 -12.02 -8.60
N MET A 20 -9.10 -11.46 -8.02
CA MET A 20 -7.82 -11.21 -8.69
C MET A 20 -6.83 -12.35 -8.41
N GLY A 21 -5.71 -12.36 -9.12
CA GLY A 21 -4.58 -13.25 -8.90
C GLY A 21 -3.70 -13.34 -10.14
N SER A 22 -2.39 -13.55 -10.00
CA SER A 22 -1.52 -13.89 -11.13
C SER A 22 -1.55 -12.91 -12.33
N ILE A 23 -1.90 -11.63 -12.08
CA ILE A 23 -1.99 -10.59 -13.12
C ILE A 23 -0.64 -10.37 -13.83
N VAL A 24 0.47 -10.66 -13.13
CA VAL A 24 1.84 -10.55 -13.67
C VAL A 24 2.00 -11.30 -15.00
N ASN A 25 1.35 -12.46 -15.13
CA ASN A 25 1.46 -13.30 -16.33
C ASN A 25 0.70 -12.73 -17.53
N PHE A 26 -0.38 -11.99 -17.28
CA PHE A 26 -1.26 -11.48 -18.33
C PHE A 26 -0.97 -10.03 -18.71
N MET A 27 -0.60 -9.20 -17.73
CA MET A 27 -0.37 -7.77 -17.89
C MET A 27 0.96 -7.35 -17.22
N PRO A 28 2.11 -7.67 -17.84
CA PRO A 28 3.42 -7.46 -17.22
C PRO A 28 3.77 -5.97 -17.06
N LEU A 29 3.34 -5.10 -17.97
CA LEU A 29 3.65 -3.67 -17.89
C LEU A 29 2.93 -3.00 -16.72
N THR A 30 1.62 -3.21 -16.61
CA THR A 30 0.80 -2.66 -15.52
C THR A 30 1.21 -3.23 -14.16
N SER A 31 1.57 -4.51 -14.08
CA SER A 31 2.03 -5.12 -12.83
C SER A 31 3.35 -4.52 -12.34
N VAL A 32 4.34 -4.30 -13.22
CA VAL A 32 5.58 -3.60 -12.85
C VAL A 32 5.28 -2.18 -12.38
N CYS A 33 4.47 -1.42 -13.12
CA CYS A 33 4.12 -0.05 -12.75
C CYS A 33 3.40 0.01 -11.40
N PHE A 34 2.47 -0.92 -11.18
CA PHE A 34 1.74 -1.06 -9.94
C PHE A 34 2.67 -1.38 -8.77
N ASN A 35 3.58 -2.35 -8.93
CA ASN A 35 4.51 -2.76 -7.88
C ASN A 35 5.51 -1.65 -7.52
N VAL A 36 6.09 -0.95 -8.50
CA VAL A 36 6.99 0.17 -8.21
C VAL A 36 6.26 1.27 -7.45
N SER A 37 5.01 1.58 -7.85
CA SER A 37 4.20 2.58 -7.17
C SER A 37 3.83 2.18 -5.74
N SER A 38 3.50 0.91 -5.48
CA SER A 38 3.17 0.43 -4.13
C SER A 38 4.40 0.42 -3.22
N LEU A 39 5.57 -0.01 -3.73
CA LEU A 39 6.84 0.05 -3.00
C LEU A 39 7.25 1.51 -2.69
N SER A 40 6.98 2.44 -3.61
CA SER A 40 7.21 3.86 -3.36
C SER A 40 6.31 4.39 -2.23
N LEU A 41 5.06 3.92 -2.15
CA LEU A 41 4.14 4.26 -1.06
C LEU A 41 4.64 3.69 0.28
N CYS A 42 5.25 2.51 0.32
CA CYS A 42 5.85 1.94 1.53
C CYS A 42 7.07 2.72 2.03
N GLY A 43 7.72 3.53 1.19
CA GLY A 43 8.93 4.27 1.54
C GLY A 43 10.21 3.44 1.46
N ILE A 44 10.26 2.46 0.55
CA ILE A 44 11.49 1.69 0.29
C ILE A 44 12.62 2.62 -0.17
N PRO A 45 13.88 2.34 0.24
CA PRO A 45 15.02 3.20 -0.07
C PRO A 45 15.13 3.53 -1.57
N PHE A 46 15.54 4.77 -1.85
CA PHE A 46 15.74 5.35 -3.18
C PHE A 46 14.49 5.64 -4.03
N LEU A 47 13.29 5.21 -3.61
CA LEU A 47 12.04 5.62 -4.27
C LEU A 47 11.54 6.96 -3.73
N ALA A 48 10.63 7.62 -4.46
CA ALA A 48 10.19 8.97 -4.09
C ALA A 48 9.60 9.07 -2.67
N GLY A 49 8.93 8.02 -2.18
CA GLY A 49 8.37 8.01 -0.83
C GLY A 49 9.42 8.00 0.29
N PHE A 50 10.62 7.48 0.05
CA PHE A 50 11.70 7.47 1.05
C PHE A 50 12.12 8.91 1.41
N TYR A 51 12.33 9.75 0.40
CA TYR A 51 12.76 11.15 0.57
C TYR A 51 11.76 12.03 1.34
N SER A 52 10.51 11.59 1.50
CA SER A 52 9.50 12.32 2.26
C SER A 52 9.20 11.63 3.58
N LYS A 53 8.77 10.37 3.54
CA LYS A 53 8.32 9.64 4.73
C LYS A 53 9.42 9.41 5.75
N ASP A 54 10.63 9.07 5.32
CA ASP A 54 11.75 8.81 6.23
C ASP A 54 12.15 10.10 6.96
N LEU A 55 12.32 11.20 6.21
CA LEU A 55 12.60 12.52 6.80
C LEU A 55 11.51 12.96 7.78
N ILE A 56 10.22 12.76 7.47
CA ILE A 56 9.12 13.12 8.38
C ILE A 56 9.21 12.31 9.69
N LEU A 57 9.42 11.00 9.61
CA LEU A 57 9.50 10.15 10.80
C LEU A 57 10.75 10.45 11.64
N GLU A 58 11.86 10.80 11.01
CA GLU A 58 13.06 11.24 11.71
C GLU A 58 12.87 12.58 12.44
N MET A 59 12.14 13.51 11.82
CA MET A 59 11.76 14.77 12.47
C MET A 59 10.83 14.52 13.66
N VAL A 60 9.91 13.56 13.55
CA VAL A 60 9.04 13.12 14.67
C VAL A 60 9.89 12.58 15.82
N CYS A 61 10.93 11.78 15.55
CA CYS A 61 11.86 11.26 16.56
C CYS A 61 12.65 12.36 17.30
N LEU A 62 12.99 13.46 16.63
CA LEU A 62 13.69 14.59 17.24
C LEU A 62 12.76 15.52 18.03
N SER A 63 11.49 15.60 17.62
CA SER A 63 10.54 16.56 18.19
C SER A 63 9.99 16.13 19.54
N TRP A 64 9.55 17.11 20.34
CA TRP A 64 8.93 16.90 21.65
C TRP A 64 7.47 16.46 21.52
N ILE A 65 7.25 15.23 21.03
CA ILE A 65 5.92 14.64 20.85
C ILE A 65 5.60 13.68 21.99
N ASN A 66 4.32 13.59 22.35
CA ASN A 66 3.83 12.65 23.36
C ASN A 66 4.03 11.18 22.90
N CYS A 67 4.38 10.28 23.82
CA CYS A 67 4.65 8.86 23.52
C CYS A 67 3.51 8.17 22.77
N LEU A 68 2.25 8.52 23.06
CA LEU A 68 1.08 7.96 22.36
C LEU A 68 1.06 8.34 20.87
N ILE A 69 1.35 9.61 20.56
CA ILE A 69 1.37 10.09 19.18
C ILE A 69 2.54 9.47 18.43
N PHE A 70 3.71 9.38 19.07
CA PHE A 70 4.87 8.68 18.53
C PHE A 70 4.51 7.24 18.14
N PHE A 71 3.85 6.50 19.04
CA PHE A 71 3.40 5.13 18.77
C PHE A 71 2.45 5.05 17.57
N PHE A 72 1.46 5.95 17.47
CA PHE A 72 0.53 5.96 16.34
C PHE A 72 1.22 6.23 14.99
N TYR A 73 2.23 7.10 14.94
CA TYR A 73 3.01 7.31 13.72
C TYR A 73 3.68 6.02 13.25
N PHE A 74 4.40 5.31 14.14
CA PHE A 74 5.09 4.08 13.74
C PHE A 74 4.12 2.93 13.42
N VAL A 75 3.06 2.74 14.19
CA VAL A 75 2.05 1.72 13.90
C VAL A 75 1.35 1.99 12.57
N SER A 76 0.98 3.25 12.30
CA SER A 76 0.36 3.61 11.01
C SER A 76 1.30 3.31 9.83
N THR A 77 2.61 3.58 9.97
CA THR A 77 3.59 3.25 8.91
C THR A 77 3.71 1.73 8.69
N GLY A 78 3.76 0.94 9.76
CA GLY A 78 3.78 -0.53 9.66
C GLY A 78 2.50 -1.09 9.02
N LEU A 79 1.34 -0.54 9.38
CA LEU A 79 0.06 -0.89 8.75
C LEU A 79 0.02 -0.50 7.27
N THR A 80 0.72 0.57 6.87
CA THR A 80 0.81 0.93 5.45
C THR A 80 1.59 -0.08 4.62
N ALA A 81 2.67 -0.63 5.20
CA ALA A 81 3.39 -1.73 4.59
C ALA A 81 2.54 -3.02 4.59
N SER A 82 1.79 -3.31 5.64
CA SER A 82 1.00 -4.55 5.69
C SER A 82 -0.13 -4.58 4.66
N TYR A 83 -0.89 -3.48 4.48
CA TYR A 83 -1.97 -3.47 3.50
C TYR A 83 -1.46 -3.49 2.05
N SER A 84 -0.31 -2.89 1.79
CA SER A 84 0.27 -2.84 0.43
C SER A 84 0.79 -4.21 0.01
N PHE A 85 1.45 -4.94 0.92
CA PHE A 85 1.87 -6.31 0.67
C PHE A 85 0.71 -7.31 0.61
N ARG A 86 -0.37 -7.08 1.38
CA ARG A 86 -1.62 -7.84 1.19
C ARG A 86 -2.16 -7.67 -0.24
N LEU A 87 -2.19 -6.43 -0.75
CA LEU A 87 -2.65 -6.16 -2.10
C LEU A 87 -1.74 -6.84 -3.14
N PHE A 88 -0.41 -6.72 -2.96
CA PHE A 88 0.56 -7.42 -3.80
C PHE A 88 0.29 -8.93 -3.85
N TYR A 89 0.02 -9.56 -2.70
CA TYR A 89 -0.25 -11.00 -2.65
C TYR A 89 -1.47 -11.40 -3.48
N TYR A 90 -2.62 -10.76 -3.23
CA TYR A 90 -3.88 -11.13 -3.90
C TYR A 90 -3.92 -10.75 -5.39
N SER A 91 -3.18 -9.71 -5.81
CA SER A 91 -3.17 -9.30 -7.22
C SER A 91 -2.11 -10.01 -8.05
N MET A 92 -0.93 -10.27 -7.50
CA MET A 92 0.24 -10.70 -8.27
C MET A 92 0.67 -12.14 -7.99
N SER A 93 0.85 -12.54 -6.73
CA SER A 93 1.46 -13.84 -6.40
C SER A 93 0.47 -14.98 -6.19
N GLY A 94 -0.80 -14.67 -5.88
CA GLY A 94 -1.84 -15.69 -5.69
C GLY A 94 -2.26 -16.39 -6.99
N ASP A 95 -2.92 -17.55 -6.82
CA ASP A 95 -3.51 -18.32 -7.92
C ASP A 95 -4.58 -17.53 -8.68
N ASN A 96 -4.83 -17.93 -9.93
CA ASN A 96 -5.85 -17.31 -10.77
C ASN A 96 -7.26 -17.57 -10.19
N ASN A 97 -7.86 -16.58 -9.51
CA ASN A 97 -9.25 -16.65 -9.03
C ASN A 97 -10.26 -16.03 -10.00
N PHE A 98 -9.85 -15.87 -11.26
CA PHE A 98 -10.65 -15.29 -12.31
C PHE A 98 -11.76 -16.26 -12.77
N TYR A 99 -12.96 -15.75 -13.06
CA TYR A 99 -13.98 -16.41 -13.86
C TYR A 99 -13.42 -16.99 -15.18
N SER A 100 -13.96 -18.10 -15.65
CA SER A 100 -13.44 -18.84 -16.81
C SER A 100 -13.48 -18.10 -18.16
N SER A 101 -14.06 -16.90 -18.25
CA SER A 101 -14.26 -16.14 -19.49
C SER A 101 -13.67 -14.73 -19.44
N PHE A 102 -12.38 -14.62 -19.11
CA PHE A 102 -11.67 -13.34 -19.15
C PHE A 102 -10.78 -13.16 -20.37
N TYR A 103 -10.67 -11.91 -20.79
CA TYR A 103 -9.79 -11.45 -21.84
C TYR A 103 -8.98 -10.28 -21.30
N PHE A 104 -7.66 -10.40 -21.30
CA PHE A 104 -6.75 -9.34 -20.90
C PHE A 104 -6.25 -8.62 -22.14
N ASP A 105 -6.46 -7.30 -22.20
CA ASP A 105 -5.87 -6.45 -23.24
C ASP A 105 -5.14 -5.27 -22.61
N ASP A 106 -3.83 -5.21 -22.80
CA ASP A 106 -2.97 -4.13 -22.27
C ASP A 106 -2.40 -3.26 -23.41
N LYS A 107 -3.02 -3.29 -24.60
CA LYS A 107 -2.51 -2.62 -25.81
C LYS A 107 -2.85 -1.14 -25.92
N SER A 108 -3.69 -0.61 -25.02
CA SER A 108 -4.12 0.79 -25.12
C SER A 108 -2.94 1.75 -24.90
N TYR A 109 -2.59 2.50 -25.94
CA TYR A 109 -1.43 3.40 -25.93
C TYR A 109 -1.58 4.54 -24.91
N TYR A 110 -2.77 5.13 -24.79
CA TYR A 110 -3.01 6.26 -23.89
C TYR A 110 -2.82 5.90 -22.41
N ILE A 111 -3.31 4.72 -21.99
CA ILE A 111 -3.18 4.28 -20.60
C ILE A 111 -1.73 3.90 -20.31
N SER A 112 -1.09 3.13 -21.20
CA SER A 112 0.31 2.73 -21.03
C SER A 112 1.27 3.92 -20.98
N PHE A 113 1.07 4.93 -21.82
CA PHE A 113 1.84 6.18 -21.79
C PHE A 113 1.66 6.93 -20.46
N GLY A 114 0.41 7.06 -19.99
CA GLY A 114 0.11 7.66 -18.68
C GLY A 114 0.79 6.94 -17.52
N MET A 115 0.76 5.60 -17.49
CA MET A 115 1.39 4.81 -16.44
C MET A 115 2.92 4.94 -16.44
N LEU A 116 3.54 4.89 -17.62
CA LEU A 116 4.99 5.03 -17.76
C LEU A 116 5.48 6.41 -17.32
N SER A 117 4.80 7.49 -17.75
CA SER A 117 5.16 8.84 -17.33
C SER A 117 5.10 9.02 -15.80
N LEU A 118 4.07 8.47 -15.16
CA LEU A 118 3.93 8.49 -13.69
C LEU A 118 4.98 7.64 -13.00
N LEU A 119 5.38 6.50 -13.58
CA LEU A 119 6.44 5.66 -13.03
C LEU A 119 7.78 6.41 -12.98
N PHE A 120 8.13 7.16 -14.03
CA PHE A 120 9.33 8.00 -14.02
C PHE A 120 9.33 8.99 -12.84
N VAL A 121 8.18 9.61 -12.56
CA VAL A 121 8.03 10.51 -11.41
C VAL A 121 8.12 9.76 -10.08
N ALA A 122 7.57 8.56 -9.97
CA ALA A 122 7.62 7.76 -8.74
C ALA A 122 9.05 7.32 -8.36
N VAL A 123 9.94 7.15 -9.34
CA VAL A 123 11.34 6.77 -9.12
C VAL A 123 12.22 8.01 -8.91
N PHE A 124 12.20 8.97 -9.84
CA PHE A 124 13.13 10.10 -9.84
C PHE A 124 12.57 11.37 -9.22
N GLY A 125 11.25 11.51 -9.14
CA GLY A 125 10.61 12.75 -8.70
C GLY A 125 11.00 13.13 -7.28
N GLY A 126 11.06 12.18 -6.35
CA GLY A 126 11.40 12.47 -4.95
C GLY A 126 12.84 12.92 -4.75
N SER A 127 13.81 12.29 -5.42
CA SER A 127 15.22 12.71 -5.34
C SER A 127 15.40 14.10 -5.95
N PHE A 128 14.84 14.32 -7.16
CA PHE A 128 14.90 15.61 -7.84
C PHE A 128 14.27 16.74 -7.02
N LEU A 129 13.07 16.52 -6.46
CA LEU A 129 12.39 17.49 -5.60
C LEU A 129 13.18 17.75 -4.31
N SER A 130 13.76 16.72 -3.70
CA SER A 130 14.53 16.87 -2.46
C SER A 130 15.73 17.80 -2.65
N TRP A 131 16.44 17.68 -3.78
CA TRP A 131 17.60 18.52 -4.09
C TRP A 131 17.22 19.96 -4.44
N LEU A 132 16.04 20.17 -5.03
CA LEU A 132 15.56 21.51 -5.36
C LEU A 132 14.97 22.25 -4.14
N ILE A 133 14.18 21.57 -3.31
CA ILE A 133 13.43 22.20 -2.21
C ILE A 133 14.33 22.44 -0.99
N PHE A 134 15.28 21.55 -0.71
CA PHE A 134 16.16 21.64 0.45
C PHE A 134 17.58 22.05 0.03
N PRO A 135 17.84 23.36 -0.18
CA PRO A 135 19.18 23.84 -0.53
C PRO A 135 20.18 23.63 0.61
N ILE A 136 19.70 23.54 1.85
CA ILE A 136 20.48 23.26 3.05
C ILE A 136 19.88 22.00 3.69
N PRO A 137 20.57 20.84 3.67
CA PRO A 137 20.04 19.64 4.28
C PRO A 137 20.02 19.82 5.81
N TYR A 138 18.83 19.73 6.41
CA TYR A 138 18.70 19.65 7.87
C TYR A 138 19.33 18.33 8.34
N THR A 139 20.45 18.42 9.06
CA THR A 139 21.14 17.24 9.60
C THR A 139 20.41 16.74 10.84
N ILE A 140 19.71 15.61 10.70
CA ILE A 140 19.04 14.93 11.80
C ILE A 140 20.04 14.01 12.49
N VAL A 141 20.46 14.36 13.70
CA VAL A 141 21.38 13.56 14.52
C VAL A 141 20.59 12.67 15.47
N LEU A 142 20.51 11.38 15.15
CA LEU A 142 19.80 10.37 15.94
C LEU A 142 20.77 9.24 16.34
N PRO A 143 20.55 8.58 17.48
CA PRO A 143 21.23 7.33 17.79
C PRO A 143 20.85 6.24 16.77
N TYR A 144 21.76 5.30 16.53
CA TYR A 144 21.61 4.26 15.51
C TYR A 144 20.28 3.49 15.58
N TYR A 145 19.80 3.18 16.79
CA TYR A 145 18.53 2.46 16.99
C TYR A 145 17.31 3.23 16.47
N LEU A 146 17.28 4.56 16.65
CA LEU A 146 16.17 5.39 16.17
C LEU A 146 16.25 5.63 14.66
N LYS A 147 17.47 5.74 14.11
CA LYS A 147 17.67 5.92 12.67
C LYS A 147 17.20 4.70 11.87
N LEU A 148 17.42 3.49 12.37
CA LEU A 148 16.97 2.27 11.69
C LEU A 148 15.50 1.91 11.96
N LEU A 149 14.85 2.57 12.92
CA LEU A 149 13.50 2.22 13.34
C LEU A 149 12.51 2.26 12.17
N THR A 150 12.58 3.28 11.31
CA THR A 150 11.67 3.46 10.17
C THR A 150 11.78 2.33 9.16
N MET A 151 13.00 1.94 8.77
CA MET A 151 13.18 0.81 7.86
C MET A 151 12.75 -0.51 8.49
N LEU A 152 13.01 -0.71 9.78
CA LEU A 152 12.57 -1.91 10.49
C LEU A 152 11.04 -2.01 10.57
N THR A 153 10.32 -0.92 10.82
CA THR A 153 8.85 -0.96 10.86
C THR A 153 8.24 -1.28 9.50
N VAL A 154 8.81 -0.75 8.41
CA VAL A 154 8.38 -1.08 7.05
C VAL A 154 8.66 -2.55 6.73
N ALA A 155 9.86 -3.05 7.06
CA ALA A 155 10.22 -4.44 6.83
C ALA A 155 9.32 -5.41 7.63
N LEU A 156 9.12 -5.16 8.92
CA LEU A 156 8.23 -5.97 9.76
C LEU A 156 6.77 -5.90 9.27
N GLY A 157 6.27 -4.71 8.92
CA GLY A 157 4.92 -4.55 8.40
C GLY A 157 4.70 -5.30 7.09
N SER A 158 5.67 -5.25 6.17
CA SER A 158 5.63 -5.98 4.90
C SER A 158 5.61 -7.51 5.10
N TYR A 159 6.49 -8.01 5.98
CA TYR A 159 6.56 -9.42 6.33
C TYR A 159 5.26 -9.92 6.94
N LEU A 160 4.73 -9.21 7.94
CA LEU A 160 3.46 -9.55 8.58
C LEU A 160 2.29 -9.53 7.58
N GLY A 161 2.24 -8.53 6.70
CA GLY A 161 1.22 -8.42 5.66
C GLY A 161 1.21 -9.64 4.73
N TYR A 162 2.39 -10.08 4.28
CA TYR A 162 2.54 -11.24 3.42
C TYR A 162 2.23 -12.57 4.13
N CYS A 163 2.68 -12.72 5.38
CA CYS A 163 2.39 -13.91 6.18
C CYS A 163 0.89 -14.05 6.44
N PHE A 164 0.20 -12.96 6.80
CA PHE A 164 -1.24 -13.00 7.05
C PHE A 164 -2.06 -13.31 5.79
N SER A 165 -1.60 -12.90 4.61
CA SER A 165 -2.28 -13.22 3.36
C SER A 165 -2.07 -14.67 2.90
N ASN A 166 -0.93 -15.28 3.26
CA ASN A 166 -0.60 -16.67 2.92
C ASN A 166 -1.07 -17.69 3.98
N MET A 167 -2.02 -17.31 4.85
CA MET A 167 -2.59 -18.25 5.81
C MET A 167 -3.53 -19.20 5.07
N ASN A 168 -3.17 -20.48 5.05
CA ASN A 168 -4.02 -21.53 4.50
C ASN A 168 -5.32 -21.68 5.29
N PHE A 169 -6.35 -22.20 4.63
CA PHE A 169 -7.64 -22.49 5.25
C PHE A 169 -7.45 -23.43 6.46
N SER A 170 -7.81 -22.93 7.65
CA SER A 170 -8.01 -23.76 8.83
C SER A 170 -9.43 -24.34 8.81
N ASN A 171 -9.59 -25.55 9.37
CA ASN A 171 -10.90 -26.21 9.46
C ASN A 171 -11.91 -25.40 10.29
N ASP A 172 -11.43 -24.62 11.25
CA ASP A 172 -12.26 -23.68 12.02
C ASP A 172 -12.25 -22.29 11.38
N LEU A 173 -13.45 -21.74 11.18
CA LEU A 173 -13.61 -20.39 10.65
C LEU A 173 -13.46 -19.36 11.79
N PHE A 174 -12.23 -18.95 12.07
CA PHE A 174 -11.92 -17.92 13.09
C PHE A 174 -12.73 -16.62 12.90
N SER A 175 -13.08 -16.27 11.68
CA SER A 175 -13.89 -15.07 11.38
C SER A 175 -15.32 -15.15 11.96
N PHE A 176 -15.90 -16.34 12.06
CA PHE A 176 -17.25 -16.51 12.63
C PHE A 176 -17.25 -16.30 14.14
N ASN A 177 -16.19 -16.73 14.84
CA ASN A 177 -16.08 -16.55 16.29
C ASN A 177 -15.92 -15.06 16.70
N VAL A 178 -15.36 -14.23 15.81
CA VAL A 178 -15.13 -12.79 16.05
C VAL A 178 -15.90 -11.90 15.07
N LEU A 179 -17.12 -12.31 14.72
CA LEU A 179 -17.99 -11.64 13.73
C LEU A 179 -18.22 -10.16 14.04
N PHE A 180 -18.38 -9.79 15.32
CA PHE A 180 -18.58 -8.39 15.70
C PHE A 180 -17.37 -7.52 15.33
N PHE A 181 -16.16 -7.97 15.64
CA PHE A 181 -14.95 -7.20 15.33
C PHE A 181 -14.67 -7.14 13.82
N VAL A 182 -14.91 -8.24 13.10
CA VAL A 182 -14.75 -8.30 11.64
C VAL A 182 -15.76 -7.37 10.96
N SER A 183 -17.02 -7.36 11.38
CA SER A 183 -18.04 -6.47 10.82
C SER A 183 -17.79 -4.99 11.18
N PHE A 184 -17.34 -4.70 12.41
CA PHE A 184 -16.96 -3.35 12.83
C PHE A 184 -15.78 -2.80 12.00
N SER A 185 -14.71 -3.58 11.83
CA SER A 185 -13.55 -3.15 11.05
C SER A 185 -13.83 -3.09 9.54
N GLY A 186 -14.60 -4.05 9.01
CA GLY A 186 -14.96 -4.10 7.59
C GLY A 186 -15.93 -3.00 7.12
N SER A 187 -16.81 -2.52 8.01
CA SER A 187 -17.79 -1.47 7.70
C SER A 187 -17.30 -0.04 7.96
N MET A 188 -15.98 0.16 8.06
CA MET A 188 -15.37 1.45 8.42
C MET A 188 -15.89 1.98 9.77
N TRP A 189 -15.86 1.14 10.81
CA TRP A 189 -16.33 1.46 12.16
C TRP A 189 -17.80 1.88 12.21
N PHE A 190 -18.63 1.33 11.32
CA PHE A 190 -20.03 1.70 11.12
C PHE A 190 -20.28 3.20 10.83
N MET A 191 -19.25 3.97 10.49
CA MET A 191 -19.37 5.40 10.21
C MET A 191 -20.35 5.73 9.08
N PRO A 192 -20.39 4.97 7.95
CA PRO A 192 -21.39 5.21 6.91
C PRO A 192 -22.81 5.09 7.45
N TYR A 193 -23.13 4.03 8.20
CA TYR A 193 -24.46 3.82 8.79
C TYR A 193 -24.86 4.92 9.77
N LEU A 194 -23.90 5.38 10.60
CA LEU A 194 -24.15 6.47 11.54
C LEU A 194 -24.42 7.79 10.81
N SER A 195 -23.60 8.13 9.82
CA SER A 195 -23.71 9.39 9.09
C SER A 195 -24.94 9.45 8.17
N THR A 196 -25.32 8.36 7.51
CA THR A 196 -26.46 8.37 6.56
C THR A 196 -27.79 8.03 7.23
N GLY A 197 -27.79 7.15 8.23
CA GLY A 197 -29.02 6.62 8.83
C GLY A 197 -29.59 7.44 9.99
N PHE A 198 -28.74 8.15 10.75
CA PHE A 198 -29.19 8.97 11.88
C PHE A 198 -29.29 10.47 11.56
N VAL A 199 -28.62 10.95 10.52
CA VAL A 199 -28.57 12.38 10.17
C VAL A 199 -29.50 12.73 9.00
N SER A 200 -30.17 11.75 8.39
CA SER A 200 -31.24 12.01 7.42
C SER A 200 -32.52 12.46 8.15
N TYR A 201 -32.65 13.77 8.35
CA TYR A 201 -33.95 14.43 8.52
C TYR A 201 -34.77 14.37 7.24
#